data_AF-A0A382AKR7-F1
#
_entry.id   AF-A0A382AKR7-F1
#
_cell.length_a   1.000
_cell.length_b   1.000
_cell.length_c   1.000
_cell.angle_alpha   90.00
_cell.angle_beta   90.00
_cell.angle_gamma   90.00
#
_symmetry.space_group_name_H-M   'P 1'
#
loop_
_entity.id
_entity.type
_entity.pdbx_description
1 polymer ?
#
loop_
_entity_poly.entity_id
_entity_poly.type
_entity_poly.pdbx_seq_one_letter_code
_entity_poly.pdbx_strand_id
1 'polypeptide(L)'
;MEVQAMIQIHHLITAGSISLRLISVFAGSIVLLTVVPHINPWTMSHVSTEYQGLETLIQIQLQPLNWLVKLNIKMLILSIAICFSISLFLQSVRQALTSFFFLPQVTKRLLVIILFLFTIWPLSKGWSTILYLICGSSSICLITIGVYPILRWMADQSRLSRVAHQFWHFFSKQNSLTFSTLIFLLTLFLTNLGSYYLFDRIPHVTDSVVQLFHGRIFASGKLYAPEPELNEFFDFNPLMIMKNGKWYSVFPPGHILMMTLGVLIGFPWLVNPILGSATVVLIYFLGKEIYDETTGRLAGILACFCSFLLVISSGFMNHATALFCGTLFALFFARAIRSQKCLDSLIAGIG
;
A
#
# COMPACT_ATOMS: atom_id res chain seq x y z
N MET A 1 2.06 41.25 5.79
CA MET A 1 1.78 39.80 5.68
C MET A 1 1.46 39.16 7.04
N GLU A 2 2.10 39.55 8.15
CA GLU A 2 1.79 39.00 9.48
C GLU A 2 0.38 39.33 9.99
N VAL A 3 -0.15 40.53 9.69
CA VAL A 3 -1.50 40.94 10.11
C VAL A 3 -2.61 40.15 9.38
N GLN A 4 -2.41 39.80 8.10
CA GLN A 4 -3.35 38.95 7.34
C GLN A 4 -3.32 37.50 7.82
N ALA A 5 -2.16 36.97 8.21
CA ALA A 5 -2.05 35.65 8.83
C ALA A 5 -2.70 35.62 10.23
N MET A 6 -2.58 36.71 11.00
CA MET A 6 -3.18 36.84 12.32
C MET A 6 -4.72 36.97 12.27
N ILE A 7 -5.26 37.66 11.26
CA ILE A 7 -6.72 37.75 11.00
C ILE A 7 -7.28 36.39 10.55
N GLN A 8 -6.54 35.62 9.74
CA GLN A 8 -6.94 34.24 9.38
C GLN A 8 -6.93 33.28 10.59
N ILE A 9 -6.00 33.47 11.54
CA ILE A 9 -5.93 32.68 12.78
C ILE A 9 -7.13 33.01 13.70
N HIS A 10 -7.55 34.27 13.78
CA HIS A 10 -8.71 34.67 14.60
C HIS A 10 -10.04 34.12 14.04
N HIS A 11 -10.18 34.05 12.71
CA HIS A 11 -11.34 33.40 12.07
C HIS A 11 -11.37 31.87 12.25
N LEU A 12 -10.21 31.25 12.52
CA LEU A 12 -10.06 29.81 12.75
C LEU A 12 -10.45 29.37 14.17
N ILE A 13 -10.68 30.32 15.10
CA ILE A 13 -11.04 30.12 16.51
C ILE A 13 -12.39 30.81 16.79
N THR A 14 -13.39 30.55 15.97
CA THR A 14 -14.78 30.88 16.30
C THR A 14 -15.41 29.71 17.06
N ALA A 15 -16.35 29.97 17.98
CA ALA A 15 -17.00 28.91 18.78
C ALA A 15 -17.62 27.78 17.91
N GLY A 16 -18.13 28.12 16.71
CA GLY A 16 -18.63 27.16 15.73
C GLY A 16 -17.54 26.28 15.07
N SER A 17 -16.29 26.75 15.02
CA SER A 17 -15.16 25.95 14.54
C SER A 17 -14.63 24.98 15.60
N ILE A 18 -14.78 25.31 16.89
CA ILE A 18 -14.36 24.46 18.01
C ILE A 18 -15.36 23.31 18.20
N SER A 19 -16.66 23.60 18.15
CA SER A 19 -17.71 22.57 18.25
C SER A 19 -17.62 21.55 17.12
N LEU A 20 -17.43 21.99 15.87
CA LEU A 20 -17.26 21.09 14.71
C LEU A 20 -16.03 20.20 14.83
N ARG A 21 -14.93 20.72 15.39
CA ARG A 21 -13.69 19.95 15.61
C ARG A 21 -13.84 18.94 16.72
N LEU A 22 -14.47 19.30 17.84
CA LEU A 22 -14.78 18.35 18.91
C LEU A 22 -15.70 17.24 18.40
N ILE A 23 -16.71 17.58 17.59
CA ILE A 23 -17.58 16.61 16.93
C ILE A 23 -16.76 15.69 16.00
N SER A 24 -15.80 16.24 15.25
CA SER A 24 -14.93 15.44 14.35
C SER A 24 -14.02 14.48 15.11
N VAL A 25 -13.40 14.91 16.21
CA VAL A 25 -12.61 14.02 17.08
C VAL A 25 -13.49 12.93 17.69
N PHE A 26 -14.66 13.32 18.21
CA PHE A 26 -15.57 12.39 18.85
C PHE A 26 -16.12 11.35 17.86
N ALA A 27 -16.61 11.79 16.71
CA ALA A 27 -17.10 10.93 15.64
C ALA A 27 -15.99 10.02 15.10
N GLY A 28 -14.80 10.56 14.82
CA GLY A 28 -13.66 9.78 14.38
C GLY A 28 -13.20 8.74 15.41
N SER A 29 -13.22 9.09 16.71
CA SER A 29 -12.83 8.15 17.77
C SER A 29 -13.83 7.02 17.94
N ILE A 30 -15.14 7.30 17.85
CA ILE A 30 -16.19 6.27 17.90
C ILE A 30 -16.05 5.30 16.73
N VAL A 31 -15.92 5.83 15.51
CA VAL A 31 -15.80 4.97 14.32
C VAL A 31 -14.51 4.15 14.39
N LEU A 32 -13.40 4.74 14.83
CA LEU A 32 -12.13 4.01 15.01
C LEU A 32 -12.29 2.88 16.04
N LEU A 33 -12.91 3.13 17.20
CA LEU A 33 -13.14 2.10 18.22
C LEU A 33 -14.03 0.95 17.73
N THR A 34 -15.00 1.21 16.85
CA THR A 34 -15.84 0.14 16.30
C THR A 34 -15.11 -0.74 15.29
N VAL A 35 -14.06 -0.21 14.67
CA VAL A 35 -13.41 -0.80 13.50
C VAL A 35 -12.02 -1.37 13.84
N VAL A 36 -11.40 -0.94 14.94
CA VAL A 36 -10.10 -1.48 15.39
C VAL A 36 -10.25 -2.97 15.74
N PRO A 37 -9.47 -3.88 15.11
CA PRO A 37 -9.51 -5.30 15.44
C PRO A 37 -8.91 -5.56 16.83
N HIS A 38 -9.56 -6.44 17.61
CA HIS A 38 -9.13 -6.83 18.96
C HIS A 38 -8.47 -8.24 18.95
N ILE A 39 -7.78 -8.58 20.05
CA ILE A 39 -6.85 -9.71 20.14
C ILE A 39 -7.53 -11.07 19.88
N ASN A 40 -6.91 -11.83 18.97
CA ASN A 40 -6.94 -13.27 18.72
C ASN A 40 -8.31 -14.00 18.70
N PRO A 41 -8.85 -14.35 17.50
CA PRO A 41 -8.35 -13.97 16.18
C PRO A 41 -8.48 -12.47 15.95
N TRP A 42 -7.68 -11.90 15.04
CA TRP A 42 -7.70 -10.48 14.67
C TRP A 42 -8.98 -10.09 13.90
N THR A 43 -10.11 -10.24 14.58
CA THR A 43 -11.45 -9.94 14.10
C THR A 43 -11.94 -8.65 14.73
N MET A 44 -12.83 -7.97 14.03
CA MET A 44 -13.56 -6.85 14.62
C MET A 44 -14.58 -7.44 15.59
N SER A 45 -14.47 -7.14 16.87
CA SER A 45 -15.43 -7.60 17.90
C SER A 45 -16.84 -7.06 17.64
N HIS A 46 -16.94 -5.92 16.95
CA HIS A 46 -18.16 -5.18 16.74
C HIS A 46 -18.63 -5.16 15.28
N VAL A 47 -17.91 -5.85 14.38
CA VAL A 47 -18.31 -5.95 12.97
C VAL A 47 -18.23 -7.42 12.56
N SER A 48 -19.38 -8.02 12.33
CA SER A 48 -19.48 -9.38 11.80
C SER A 48 -20.09 -9.37 10.40
N THR A 49 -19.70 -10.33 9.59
CA THR A 49 -20.27 -10.52 8.25
C THR A 49 -20.91 -11.89 8.16
N GLU A 50 -22.18 -11.90 7.78
CA GLU A 50 -22.96 -13.11 7.57
C GLU A 50 -23.23 -13.26 6.07
N TYR A 51 -22.91 -14.44 5.51
CA TYR A 51 -23.14 -14.75 4.10
C TYR A 51 -24.49 -15.44 3.96
N GLN A 52 -25.48 -14.74 3.39
CA GLN A 52 -26.80 -15.30 3.08
C GLN A 52 -26.94 -15.44 1.56
N GLY A 53 -26.48 -16.57 1.01
CA GLY A 53 -26.51 -16.85 -0.43
C GLY A 53 -25.58 -15.92 -1.22
N LEU A 54 -26.15 -15.07 -2.09
CA LEU A 54 -25.42 -14.06 -2.88
C LEU A 54 -25.30 -12.71 -2.15
N GLU A 55 -25.98 -12.54 -1.01
CA GLU A 55 -25.96 -11.30 -0.25
C GLU A 55 -25.09 -11.41 1.00
N THR A 56 -24.23 -10.43 1.19
CA THR A 56 -23.38 -10.28 2.37
C THR A 56 -24.01 -9.24 3.30
N LEU A 57 -24.46 -9.69 4.47
CA LEU A 57 -24.99 -8.82 5.51
C LEU A 57 -23.86 -8.43 6.46
N ILE A 58 -23.66 -7.13 6.64
CA ILE A 58 -22.72 -6.58 7.60
C ILE A 58 -23.52 -6.22 8.85
N GLN A 59 -23.13 -6.76 10.00
CA GLN A 59 -23.68 -6.40 11.30
C GLN A 59 -22.64 -5.53 12.03
N ILE A 60 -23.02 -4.29 12.34
CA ILE A 60 -22.17 -3.33 13.05
C ILE A 60 -22.81 -3.05 14.41
N GLN A 61 -22.06 -3.28 15.48
CA GLN A 61 -22.44 -2.96 16.84
C GLN A 61 -21.82 -1.60 17.24
N LEU A 62 -22.63 -0.55 17.24
CA LEU A 62 -22.17 0.81 17.55
C LEU A 62 -21.97 0.98 19.07
N GLN A 63 -20.74 1.24 19.47
CA GLN A 63 -20.38 1.61 20.85
C GLN A 63 -20.56 3.12 21.08
N PRO A 64 -20.97 3.58 22.29
CA PRO A 64 -21.16 2.81 23.53
C PRO A 64 -22.59 2.27 23.75
N LEU A 65 -23.55 2.57 22.86
CA LEU A 65 -24.97 2.21 23.05
C LEU A 65 -25.31 0.74 22.73
N ASN A 66 -24.36 -0.09 22.28
CA ASN A 66 -24.58 -1.49 21.88
C ASN A 66 -25.67 -1.68 20.80
N TRP A 67 -25.93 -0.68 19.97
CA TRP A 67 -26.95 -0.78 18.94
C TRP A 67 -26.48 -1.63 17.77
N LEU A 68 -27.24 -2.68 17.43
CA LEU A 68 -26.91 -3.60 16.35
C LEU A 68 -27.59 -3.16 15.05
N VAL A 69 -26.78 -2.74 14.09
CA VAL A 69 -27.22 -2.28 12.77
C VAL A 69 -26.87 -3.35 11.73
N LYS A 70 -27.88 -3.91 11.06
CA LYS A 70 -27.69 -4.86 9.95
C LYS A 70 -27.87 -4.13 8.62
N LEU A 71 -26.85 -4.12 7.78
CA LEU A 71 -26.88 -3.46 6.48
C LEU A 71 -26.39 -4.40 5.39
N ASN A 72 -27.11 -4.40 4.26
CA ASN A 72 -26.58 -4.92 3.01
C ASN A 72 -25.53 -3.94 2.46
N ILE A 73 -24.49 -4.45 1.81
CA ILE A 73 -23.40 -3.67 1.21
C ILE A 73 -23.90 -2.56 0.29
N LYS A 74 -24.90 -2.84 -0.54
CA LYS A 74 -25.48 -1.82 -1.45
C LYS A 74 -26.06 -0.65 -0.65
N MET A 75 -26.74 -0.94 0.46
CA MET A 75 -27.33 0.05 1.35
C MET A 75 -26.27 0.82 2.14
N LEU A 76 -25.17 0.17 2.52
CA LEU A 76 -24.04 0.82 3.18
C LEU A 76 -23.33 1.82 2.25
N ILE A 77 -23.07 1.44 1.01
CA ILE A 77 -22.46 2.35 0.02
C ILE A 77 -23.39 3.53 -0.26
N LEU A 78 -24.68 3.26 -0.44
CA LEU A 78 -25.68 4.29 -0.68
C LEU A 78 -25.81 5.27 0.51
N SER A 79 -25.82 4.76 1.75
CA SER A 79 -25.91 5.62 2.94
C SER A 79 -24.67 6.49 3.12
N ILE A 80 -23.47 5.93 2.89
CA ILE A 80 -22.22 6.71 2.89
C ILE A 80 -22.27 7.81 1.81
N ALA A 81 -22.71 7.49 0.60
CA ALA A 81 -22.81 8.45 -0.50
C ALA A 81 -23.81 9.58 -0.20
N ILE A 82 -24.97 9.25 0.38
CA ILE A 82 -25.99 10.22 0.77
C ILE A 82 -25.47 11.11 1.91
N CYS A 83 -24.92 10.53 2.97
CA CYS A 83 -24.35 11.27 4.09
C CYS A 83 -23.22 12.21 3.64
N PHE A 84 -22.33 11.74 2.77
CA PHE A 84 -21.27 12.55 2.19
C PHE A 84 -21.84 13.70 1.36
N SER A 85 -22.81 13.42 0.50
CA SER A 85 -23.47 14.43 -0.34
C SER A 85 -24.17 15.50 0.48
N ILE A 86 -24.94 15.12 1.52
CA ILE A 86 -25.60 16.05 2.44
C ILE A 86 -24.57 16.89 3.21
N SER A 87 -23.47 16.26 3.66
CA SER A 87 -22.42 16.97 4.39
C SER A 87 -21.75 18.06 3.56
N LEU A 88 -21.64 17.90 2.23
CA LEU A 88 -21.08 18.91 1.33
C LEU A 88 -21.96 20.16 1.20
N PHE A 89 -23.26 20.10 1.51
CA PHE A 89 -24.12 21.28 1.52
C PHE A 89 -23.85 22.20 2.73
N LEU A 90 -23.30 21.67 3.83
CA LEU A 90 -22.96 22.46 5.01
C LEU A 90 -21.72 23.33 4.73
N GLN A 91 -21.89 24.65 4.90
CA GLN A 91 -20.80 25.62 4.67
C GLN A 91 -19.60 25.40 5.61
N SER A 92 -19.88 24.98 6.85
CA SER A 92 -18.86 24.62 7.85
C SER A 92 -18.02 23.41 7.44
N VAL A 93 -18.64 22.38 6.86
CA VAL A 93 -17.95 21.18 6.35
C VAL A 93 -17.10 21.53 5.12
N ARG A 94 -17.63 22.34 4.20
CA ARG A 94 -16.85 22.85 3.05
C ARG A 94 -15.63 23.64 3.49
N GLN A 95 -15.75 24.51 4.49
CA GLN A 95 -14.63 25.26 5.06
C GLN A 95 -13.62 24.35 5.77
N ALA A 96 -14.08 23.32 6.48
CA ALA A 96 -13.19 22.34 7.09
C ALA A 96 -12.41 21.55 6.02
N LEU A 97 -13.08 21.09 4.96
CA LEU A 97 -12.44 20.38 3.84
C LEU A 97 -11.46 21.26 3.07
N THR A 98 -11.77 22.53 2.81
CA THR A 98 -10.80 23.44 2.19
C THR A 98 -9.62 23.70 3.11
N SER A 99 -9.84 23.89 4.42
CA SER A 99 -8.76 24.06 5.39
C SER A 99 -7.80 22.86 5.45
N PHE A 100 -8.29 21.64 5.15
CA PHE A 100 -7.46 20.45 5.00
C PHE A 100 -6.48 20.55 3.82
N PHE A 101 -6.93 21.05 2.66
CA PHE A 101 -6.04 21.27 1.51
C PHE A 101 -4.99 22.37 1.78
N PHE A 102 -5.29 23.31 2.67
CA PHE A 102 -4.37 24.38 3.09
C PHE A 102 -3.54 24.03 4.35
N LEU A 103 -3.50 22.76 4.77
CA LEU A 103 -2.64 22.32 5.87
C LEU A 103 -1.15 22.62 5.58
N PRO A 104 -0.38 23.01 6.61
CA PRO A 104 1.08 23.09 6.52
C PRO A 104 1.67 21.77 6.06
N GLN A 105 2.77 21.84 5.29
CA GLN A 105 3.41 20.66 4.68
C GLN A 105 3.80 19.60 5.71
N VAL A 106 4.17 20.02 6.93
CA VAL A 106 4.52 19.11 8.05
C VAL A 106 3.31 18.27 8.49
N THR A 107 2.12 18.86 8.59
CA THR A 107 0.91 18.14 9.01
C THR A 107 0.45 17.16 7.94
N LYS A 108 0.55 17.53 6.66
CA LYS A 108 0.27 16.61 5.55
C LYS A 108 1.19 15.39 5.59
N ARG A 109 2.49 15.60 5.84
CA ARG A 109 3.46 14.50 6.00
C ARG A 109 3.13 13.62 7.20
N LEU A 110 2.78 14.21 8.35
CA LEU A 110 2.43 13.47 9.55
C LEU A 110 1.14 12.66 9.37
N LEU A 111 0.12 13.20 8.71
CA LEU A 111 -1.09 12.48 8.35
C LEU A 111 -0.77 11.28 7.44
N VAL A 112 0.07 11.47 6.41
CA VAL A 112 0.48 10.37 5.53
C VAL A 112 1.20 9.28 6.30
N ILE A 113 2.08 9.64 7.24
CA ILE A 113 2.76 8.68 8.13
C ILE A 113 1.74 7.94 9.01
N ILE A 114 0.77 8.62 9.61
CA ILE A 114 -0.26 7.98 10.45
C ILE A 114 -1.12 7.02 9.63
N LEU A 115 -1.58 7.45 8.45
CA LEU A 115 -2.35 6.59 7.53
C LEU A 115 -1.53 5.37 7.11
N PHE A 116 -0.25 5.57 6.80
CA PHE A 116 0.67 4.48 6.48
C PHE A 116 0.85 3.50 7.64
N LEU A 117 1.12 4.00 8.86
CA LEU A 117 1.22 3.16 10.05
C LEU A 117 -0.08 2.39 10.33
N PHE A 118 -1.24 3.01 10.07
CA PHE A 118 -2.54 2.35 10.18
C PHE A 118 -2.70 1.19 9.19
N THR A 119 -2.20 1.33 7.96
CA THR A 119 -2.24 0.24 6.98
C THR A 119 -1.31 -0.93 7.30
N ILE A 120 -0.38 -0.78 8.25
CA ILE A 120 0.53 -1.86 8.66
C ILE A 120 -0.12 -2.84 9.63
N TRP A 121 -1.26 -2.49 10.25
CA TRP A 121 -1.92 -3.36 11.22
C TRP A 121 -2.38 -4.68 10.55
N PRO A 122 -2.11 -5.86 11.13
CA PRO A 122 -2.52 -7.14 10.55
C PRO A 122 -4.03 -7.35 10.69
N LEU A 123 -4.69 -7.76 9.59
CA LEU A 123 -6.14 -7.94 9.54
C LEU A 123 -6.57 -9.33 9.06
N SER A 124 -7.74 -9.76 9.55
CA SER A 124 -8.46 -10.90 8.99
C SER A 124 -8.92 -10.63 7.55
N LYS A 125 -9.05 -11.70 6.75
CA LYS A 125 -9.48 -11.63 5.34
C LYS A 125 -10.96 -11.26 5.24
N GLY A 126 -11.32 -10.51 4.20
CA GLY A 126 -12.72 -10.31 3.78
C GLY A 126 -13.20 -8.87 3.90
N TRP A 127 -14.52 -8.70 4.04
CA TRP A 127 -15.16 -7.37 4.15
C TRP A 127 -14.75 -6.59 5.39
N SER A 128 -14.31 -7.29 6.45
CA SER A 128 -13.67 -6.66 7.62
C SER A 128 -12.47 -5.82 7.20
N THR A 129 -11.59 -6.31 6.31
CA THR A 129 -10.42 -5.53 5.83
C THR A 129 -10.83 -4.28 5.08
N ILE A 130 -11.86 -4.38 4.24
CA ILE A 130 -12.34 -3.27 3.42
C ILE A 130 -12.96 -2.19 4.33
N LEU A 131 -13.82 -2.60 5.27
CA LEU A 131 -14.41 -1.70 6.25
C LEU A 131 -13.36 -1.06 7.14
N TYR A 132 -12.31 -1.80 7.51
CA TYR A 132 -11.17 -1.27 8.25
C TYR A 132 -10.48 -0.14 7.51
N LEU A 133 -10.11 -0.40 6.26
CA LEU A 133 -9.38 0.57 5.46
C LEU A 133 -10.23 1.81 5.20
N ILE A 134 -11.51 1.65 4.84
CA ILE A 134 -12.40 2.79 4.54
C ILE A 134 -12.74 3.56 5.81
N CYS A 135 -13.35 2.90 6.81
CA CYS A 135 -13.82 3.58 8.01
C CYS A 135 -12.66 4.04 8.89
N GLY A 136 -11.58 3.27 8.97
CA GLY A 136 -10.39 3.60 9.74
C GLY A 136 -9.57 4.75 9.15
N SER A 137 -9.33 4.77 7.84
CA SER A 137 -8.67 5.93 7.21
C SER A 137 -9.51 7.20 7.33
N SER A 138 -10.84 7.08 7.17
CA SER A 138 -11.78 8.19 7.36
C SER A 138 -11.76 8.70 8.81
N SER A 139 -11.69 7.80 9.79
CA SER A 139 -11.60 8.12 11.21
C SER A 139 -10.31 8.85 11.56
N ILE A 140 -9.17 8.39 11.03
CA ILE A 140 -7.88 9.05 11.21
C ILE A 140 -7.88 10.44 10.60
N CYS A 141 -8.46 10.61 9.40
CA CYS A 141 -8.65 11.92 8.79
C CYS A 141 -9.50 12.85 9.66
N LEU A 142 -10.60 12.36 10.24
CA LEU A 142 -11.46 13.16 11.14
C LEU A 142 -10.75 13.55 12.44
N ILE A 143 -10.04 12.61 13.06
CA ILE A 143 -9.28 12.86 14.30
C ILE A 143 -8.15 13.85 14.03
N THR A 144 -7.39 13.68 12.94
CA THR A 144 -6.30 14.59 12.59
C THR A 144 -6.80 16.00 12.26
N ILE A 145 -7.94 16.15 11.58
CA ILE A 145 -8.59 17.45 11.36
C ILE A 145 -8.95 18.12 12.69
N GLY A 146 -9.51 17.34 13.63
CA GLY A 146 -9.93 17.86 14.93
C GLY A 146 -8.77 18.24 15.85
N VAL A 147 -7.72 17.42 15.90
CA VAL A 147 -6.53 17.60 16.77
C VAL A 147 -5.46 18.50 16.13
N TYR A 148 -5.62 18.87 14.85
CA TYR A 148 -4.66 19.70 14.10
C TYR A 148 -4.12 20.93 14.85
N PRO A 149 -4.92 21.77 15.55
CA PRO A 149 -4.42 22.93 16.28
C PRO A 149 -3.43 22.57 17.39
N ILE A 150 -3.67 21.44 18.06
CA ILE A 150 -2.84 20.91 19.14
C ILE A 150 -1.56 20.32 18.53
N LEU A 151 -1.66 19.57 17.43
CA LEU A 151 -0.50 19.07 16.69
C LEU A 151 0.40 20.21 16.19
N ARG A 152 -0.18 21.32 15.73
CA ARG A 152 0.53 22.52 15.31
C ARG A 152 1.26 23.18 16.49
N TRP A 153 0.56 23.35 17.62
CA TRP A 153 1.14 23.92 18.83
C TRP A 153 2.27 23.04 19.41
N MET A 154 2.10 21.71 19.43
CA MET A 154 3.12 20.77 19.89
C MET A 154 4.32 20.68 18.94
N ALA A 155 4.11 20.79 17.62
CA ALA A 155 5.19 20.81 16.63
C ALA A 155 6.12 22.03 16.82
N ASP A 156 5.57 23.16 17.25
CA ASP A 156 6.33 24.38 17.59
C ASP A 156 7.14 24.24 18.90
N GLN A 157 6.73 23.37 19.83
CA GLN A 157 7.27 23.35 21.21
C GLN A 157 8.36 22.28 21.52
N SER A 158 8.96 21.66 20.51
CA SER A 158 10.29 20.99 20.57
C SER A 158 10.41 19.54 21.11
N ARG A 159 10.90 18.66 20.20
CA ARG A 159 11.70 17.40 20.34
C ARG A 159 11.44 16.54 19.10
N LEU A 160 10.17 16.35 18.73
CA LEU A 160 9.73 15.66 17.52
C LEU A 160 10.18 16.36 16.24
N SER A 161 10.07 17.70 16.19
CA SER A 161 10.60 18.50 15.08
C SER A 161 12.12 18.36 14.94
N ARG A 162 12.86 18.26 16.04
CA ARG A 162 14.33 18.03 16.03
C ARG A 162 14.69 16.65 15.50
N VAL A 163 14.04 15.58 15.97
CA VAL A 163 14.30 14.21 15.50
C VAL A 163 13.91 14.06 14.03
N ALA A 164 12.73 14.56 13.64
CA ALA A 164 12.29 14.56 12.24
C ALA A 164 13.24 15.38 11.35
N HIS A 165 13.73 16.52 11.84
CA HIS A 165 14.72 17.34 11.13
C HIS A 165 16.07 16.64 11.03
N GLN A 166 16.55 15.97 12.08
CA GLN A 166 17.80 15.19 12.06
C GLN A 166 17.70 14.00 11.09
N PHE A 167 16.59 13.27 11.14
CA PHE A 167 16.30 12.17 10.21
C PHE A 167 16.25 12.69 8.77
N TRP A 168 15.48 13.74 8.52
CA TRP A 168 15.39 14.36 7.20
C TRP A 168 16.76 14.87 6.72
N HIS A 169 17.53 15.53 7.59
CA HIS A 169 18.86 16.03 7.29
C HIS A 169 19.85 14.91 6.96
N PHE A 170 19.79 13.78 7.67
CA PHE A 170 20.59 12.60 7.35
C PHE A 170 20.29 12.12 5.92
N PHE A 171 19.01 11.96 5.58
CA PHE A 171 18.60 11.52 4.25
C PHE A 171 18.86 12.56 3.16
N SER A 172 18.66 13.86 3.41
CA SER A 172 18.85 14.89 2.41
C SER A 172 20.31 15.14 2.05
N LYS A 173 21.24 14.90 3.00
CA LYS A 173 22.68 15.09 2.79
C LYS A 173 23.33 14.00 1.92
N GLN A 174 22.71 12.83 1.81
CA GLN A 174 23.30 11.72 1.04
C GLN A 174 23.24 11.97 -0.47
N ASN A 175 24.29 11.58 -1.19
CA ASN A 175 24.26 11.54 -2.65
C ASN A 175 23.16 10.60 -3.16
N SER A 176 22.63 10.87 -4.36
CA SER A 176 21.56 10.07 -4.98
C SER A 176 21.91 8.58 -5.03
N LEU A 177 23.15 8.24 -5.43
CA LEU A 177 23.65 6.86 -5.47
C LEU A 177 23.69 6.20 -4.09
N THR A 178 24.22 6.89 -3.07
CA THR A 178 24.30 6.38 -1.70
C THR A 178 22.90 6.17 -1.13
N PHE A 179 21.96 7.07 -1.42
CA PHE A 179 20.57 6.92 -1.00
C PHE A 179 19.92 5.70 -1.69
N SER A 180 20.04 5.56 -3.01
CA SER A 180 19.49 4.43 -3.77
C SER A 180 20.06 3.09 -3.32
N THR A 181 21.36 3.03 -3.03
CA THR A 181 22.01 1.80 -2.52
C THR A 181 21.53 1.45 -1.11
N LEU A 182 21.39 2.44 -0.21
CA LEU A 182 20.87 2.22 1.13
C LEU A 182 19.43 1.67 1.12
N ILE A 183 18.51 2.30 0.36
CA ILE A 183 17.12 1.82 0.28
C ILE A 183 17.02 0.46 -0.42
N PHE A 184 17.87 0.20 -1.41
CA PHE A 184 17.94 -1.11 -2.06
C PHE A 184 18.38 -2.20 -1.08
N LEU A 185 19.50 -2.00 -0.38
CA LEU A 185 20.03 -2.98 0.57
C LEU A 185 19.08 -3.20 1.74
N LEU A 186 18.45 -2.14 2.25
CA LEU A 186 17.45 -2.26 3.30
C LEU A 186 16.23 -3.05 2.83
N THR A 187 15.68 -2.74 1.65
CA THR A 187 14.54 -3.49 1.10
C THR A 187 14.91 -4.94 0.83
N LEU A 188 16.11 -5.20 0.32
CA LEU A 188 16.59 -6.55 0.03
C LEU A 188 16.74 -7.36 1.31
N PHE A 189 17.27 -6.74 2.37
CA PHE A 189 17.36 -7.36 3.68
C PHE A 189 15.97 -7.70 4.24
N LEU A 190 15.03 -6.74 4.24
CA LEU A 190 13.68 -6.94 4.75
C LEU A 190 12.89 -7.99 3.97
N THR A 191 12.97 -7.98 2.63
CA THR A 191 12.30 -8.98 1.77
C THR A 191 12.94 -10.36 1.89
N ASN A 192 14.25 -10.46 2.12
CA ASN A 192 14.90 -11.74 2.37
C ASN A 192 14.55 -12.32 3.75
N LEU A 193 14.44 -11.48 4.78
CA LEU A 193 13.90 -11.88 6.07
C LEU A 193 12.46 -12.41 5.92
N GLY A 194 11.61 -11.71 5.17
CA GLY A 194 10.26 -12.18 4.85
C GLY A 194 10.28 -13.51 4.10
N SER A 195 11.13 -13.66 3.09
CA SER A 195 11.28 -14.89 2.32
C SER A 195 11.70 -16.08 3.20
N TYR A 196 12.57 -15.84 4.19
CA TYR A 196 13.03 -16.87 5.12
C TYR A 196 11.99 -17.20 6.20
N TYR A 197 11.45 -16.20 6.90
CA TYR A 197 10.59 -16.42 8.07
C TYR A 197 9.12 -16.64 7.74
N LEU A 198 8.62 -16.10 6.62
CA LEU A 198 7.20 -16.19 6.26
C LEU A 198 6.94 -17.25 5.19
N PHE A 199 7.93 -17.52 4.33
CA PHE A 199 7.76 -18.38 3.16
C PHE A 199 8.77 -19.53 3.09
N ASP A 200 9.60 -19.75 4.12
CA ASP A 200 10.58 -20.84 4.19
C ASP A 200 11.47 -21.00 2.92
N ARG A 201 11.62 -19.92 2.13
CA ARG A 201 12.24 -19.89 0.80
C ARG A 201 11.63 -20.89 -0.21
N ILE A 202 10.36 -21.26 -0.04
CA ILE A 202 9.60 -22.12 -0.94
C ILE A 202 8.29 -21.47 -1.39
N PRO A 203 7.74 -21.84 -2.57
CA PRO A 203 6.42 -21.38 -2.98
C PRO A 203 5.32 -22.01 -2.11
N HIS A 204 4.45 -21.18 -1.54
CA HIS A 204 3.32 -21.63 -0.70
C HIS A 204 1.94 -21.57 -1.39
N VAL A 205 1.87 -20.96 -2.57
CA VAL A 205 0.60 -20.82 -3.33
C VAL A 205 0.73 -21.60 -4.65
N THR A 206 -0.34 -22.28 -5.06
CA THR A 206 -0.35 -23.13 -6.26
C THR A 206 0.18 -22.39 -7.50
N ASP A 207 -0.26 -21.15 -7.73
CA ASP A 207 0.22 -20.29 -8.82
C ASP A 207 1.74 -20.10 -8.82
N SER A 208 2.34 -19.94 -7.64
CA SER A 208 3.78 -19.76 -7.48
C SER A 208 4.56 -21.06 -7.65
N VAL A 209 3.99 -22.20 -7.23
CA VAL A 209 4.55 -23.54 -7.47
C VAL A 209 4.60 -23.79 -8.97
N VAL A 210 3.51 -23.50 -9.68
CA VAL A 210 3.37 -23.67 -11.13
C VAL A 210 4.37 -22.80 -11.90
N GLN A 211 4.50 -21.53 -11.54
CA GLN A 211 5.45 -20.62 -12.21
C GLN A 211 6.90 -21.02 -11.96
N LEU A 212 7.26 -21.42 -10.73
CA LEU A 212 8.59 -21.93 -10.43
C LEU A 212 8.87 -23.25 -11.16
N PHE A 213 7.88 -24.15 -11.23
CA PHE A 213 7.99 -25.41 -11.97
C PHE A 213 8.27 -25.16 -13.45
N HIS A 214 7.51 -24.27 -14.09
CA HIS A 214 7.77 -23.90 -15.49
C HIS A 214 9.14 -23.21 -15.65
N GLY A 215 9.58 -22.43 -14.66
CA GLY A 215 10.95 -21.87 -14.64
C GLY A 215 12.02 -22.96 -14.64
N ARG A 216 11.79 -24.10 -13.96
CA ARG A 216 12.69 -25.26 -14.01
C ARG A 216 12.66 -25.97 -15.37
N ILE A 217 11.51 -26.03 -16.03
CA ILE A 217 11.41 -26.55 -17.41
C ILE A 217 12.30 -25.71 -18.34
N PHE A 218 12.16 -24.38 -18.30
CA PHE A 218 12.98 -23.47 -19.10
C PHE A 218 14.47 -23.58 -18.73
N ALA A 219 14.80 -23.73 -17.45
CA ALA A 219 16.19 -23.93 -17.01
C ALA A 219 16.81 -25.23 -17.57
N SER A 220 15.98 -26.24 -17.89
CA SER A 220 16.41 -27.48 -18.55
C SER A 220 16.61 -27.34 -20.07
N GLY A 221 16.41 -26.15 -20.64
CA GLY A 221 16.50 -25.89 -22.08
C GLY A 221 15.28 -26.35 -22.88
N LYS A 222 14.15 -26.62 -22.21
CA LYS A 222 12.90 -27.08 -22.83
C LYS A 222 11.82 -26.02 -22.71
N LEU A 223 10.86 -26.02 -23.65
CA LEU A 223 9.67 -25.16 -23.58
C LEU A 223 8.51 -25.80 -22.82
N TYR A 224 8.52 -27.12 -22.69
CA TYR A 224 7.51 -27.91 -21.99
C TYR A 224 8.17 -29.17 -21.42
N ALA A 225 7.60 -29.71 -20.36
CA ALA A 225 7.93 -31.04 -19.86
C ALA A 225 7.13 -32.09 -20.63
N PRO A 226 7.61 -33.34 -20.72
CA PRO A 226 6.73 -34.44 -21.13
C PRO A 226 5.60 -34.59 -20.11
N GLU A 227 4.46 -35.03 -20.62
CA GLU A 227 3.33 -35.40 -19.77
C GLU A 227 3.71 -36.60 -18.88
N PRO A 228 3.44 -36.57 -17.56
CA PRO A 228 3.73 -37.69 -16.67
C PRO A 228 2.96 -38.95 -17.07
N GLU A 229 3.41 -40.14 -16.68
CA GLU A 229 2.67 -41.38 -17.01
C GLU A 229 1.39 -41.50 -16.16
N LEU A 230 1.46 -41.07 -14.90
CA LEU A 230 0.35 -41.11 -13.94
C LEU A 230 -0.30 -39.72 -13.81
N ASN A 231 -0.92 -39.28 -14.89
CA ASN A 231 -1.49 -37.93 -15.04
C ASN A 231 -2.39 -37.47 -13.90
N GLU A 232 -3.21 -38.37 -13.38
CA GLU A 232 -4.17 -38.13 -12.31
C GLU A 232 -3.55 -37.59 -11.01
N PHE A 233 -2.27 -37.86 -10.74
CA PHE A 233 -1.57 -37.35 -9.55
C PHE A 233 -0.91 -35.99 -9.77
N PHE A 234 -0.83 -35.52 -11.02
CA PHE A 234 -0.16 -34.28 -11.41
C PHE A 234 -1.12 -33.29 -12.09
N ASP A 235 -2.42 -33.55 -12.01
CA ASP A 235 -3.45 -32.67 -12.56
C ASP A 235 -3.66 -31.43 -11.69
N PHE A 236 -2.93 -30.36 -12.02
CA PHE A 236 -3.11 -29.02 -11.45
C PHE A 236 -3.94 -28.10 -12.38
N ASN A 237 -4.88 -28.65 -13.14
CA ASN A 237 -5.77 -27.84 -13.96
C ASN A 237 -6.58 -26.84 -13.09
N PRO A 238 -6.85 -25.61 -13.59
CA PRO A 238 -6.53 -25.11 -14.94
C PRO A 238 -5.15 -24.43 -15.06
N LEU A 239 -4.28 -24.53 -14.05
CA LEU A 239 -3.01 -23.78 -14.02
C LEU A 239 -1.88 -24.47 -14.78
N MET A 240 -1.81 -25.80 -14.72
CA MET A 240 -0.93 -26.62 -15.57
C MET A 240 -1.74 -27.31 -16.64
N ILE A 241 -1.30 -27.18 -17.89
CA ILE A 241 -1.94 -27.76 -19.07
C ILE A 241 -1.19 -29.02 -19.47
N MET A 242 -1.94 -30.10 -19.63
CA MET A 242 -1.48 -31.39 -20.13
C MET A 242 -2.20 -31.67 -21.45
N LYS A 243 -1.47 -31.57 -22.56
CA LYS A 243 -2.05 -31.71 -23.90
C LYS A 243 -1.04 -32.23 -24.90
N ASN A 244 -1.41 -33.27 -25.64
CA ASN A 244 -0.60 -33.88 -26.70
C ASN A 244 0.80 -34.31 -26.20
N GLY A 245 0.91 -34.88 -24.99
CA GLY A 245 2.19 -35.29 -24.41
C GLY A 245 3.04 -34.12 -23.89
N LYS A 246 2.48 -32.91 -23.80
CA LYS A 246 3.18 -31.70 -23.31
C LYS A 246 2.57 -31.22 -22.01
N TRP A 247 3.44 -30.83 -21.09
CA TRP A 247 3.11 -30.31 -19.78
C TRP A 247 3.75 -28.94 -19.56
N TYR A 248 2.92 -27.91 -19.41
CA TYR A 248 3.34 -26.51 -19.31
C TYR A 248 2.31 -25.67 -18.55
N SER A 249 2.71 -24.53 -17.99
CA SER A 249 1.76 -23.65 -17.28
C SER A 249 0.95 -22.77 -18.23
N VAL A 250 -0.23 -22.33 -17.78
CA VAL A 250 -1.03 -21.30 -18.44
C VAL A 250 -0.40 -19.90 -18.40
N PHE A 251 0.53 -19.66 -17.46
CA PHE A 251 1.11 -18.33 -17.28
C PHE A 251 2.01 -17.88 -18.44
N PRO A 252 2.00 -16.58 -18.80
CA PRO A 252 2.93 -16.00 -19.75
C PRO A 252 4.39 -16.13 -19.33
N PRO A 253 5.35 -16.14 -20.28
CA PRO A 253 6.75 -16.45 -20.00
C PRO A 253 7.49 -15.36 -19.20
N GLY A 254 6.98 -14.13 -19.11
CA GLY A 254 7.73 -12.98 -18.55
C GLY A 254 8.32 -13.25 -17.15
N HIS A 255 7.47 -13.57 -16.17
CA HIS A 255 7.93 -13.90 -14.82
C HIS A 255 8.66 -15.26 -14.76
N ILE A 256 8.24 -16.22 -15.58
CA ILE A 256 8.82 -17.57 -15.64
C ILE A 256 10.30 -17.49 -16.07
N LEU A 257 10.63 -16.59 -17.01
CA LEU A 257 12.01 -16.33 -17.41
C LEU A 257 12.84 -15.74 -16.26
N MET A 258 12.25 -14.85 -15.45
CA MET A 258 12.93 -14.34 -14.25
C MET A 258 13.17 -15.46 -13.22
N MET A 259 12.18 -16.33 -13.01
CA MET A 259 12.35 -17.53 -12.16
C MET A 259 13.42 -18.47 -12.71
N THR A 260 13.49 -18.63 -14.04
CA THR A 260 14.49 -19.46 -14.72
C THR A 260 15.90 -19.01 -14.36
N LEU A 261 16.17 -17.71 -14.39
CA LEU A 261 17.46 -17.15 -13.96
C LEU A 261 17.77 -17.50 -12.51
N GLY A 262 16.78 -17.36 -11.62
CA GLY A 262 16.92 -17.75 -10.22
C GLY A 262 17.22 -19.25 -10.02
N VAL A 263 16.57 -20.12 -10.79
CA VAL A 263 16.81 -21.57 -10.79
C VAL A 263 18.23 -21.88 -11.28
N LEU A 264 18.69 -21.25 -12.36
CA LEU A 264 20.02 -21.47 -12.91
C LEU A 264 21.14 -21.07 -11.94
N ILE A 265 20.93 -20.00 -11.15
CA ILE A 265 21.87 -19.55 -10.13
C ILE A 265 21.75 -20.37 -8.83
N GLY A 266 20.65 -21.14 -8.66
CA GLY A 266 20.38 -21.97 -7.49
C GLY A 266 19.65 -21.26 -6.34
N PHE A 267 19.29 -19.98 -6.52
CA PHE A 267 18.63 -19.14 -5.52
C PHE A 267 17.31 -18.54 -6.04
N PRO A 268 16.32 -19.36 -6.43
CA PRO A 268 15.08 -18.87 -7.03
C PRO A 268 14.27 -17.96 -6.08
N TRP A 269 14.38 -18.16 -4.77
CA TRP A 269 13.73 -17.30 -3.76
C TRP A 269 14.27 -15.86 -3.73
N LEU A 270 15.42 -15.60 -4.35
CA LEU A 270 16.05 -14.28 -4.33
C LEU A 270 15.57 -13.36 -5.46
N VAL A 271 14.94 -13.92 -6.50
CA VAL A 271 14.52 -13.15 -7.68
C VAL A 271 13.54 -12.04 -7.31
N ASN A 272 12.46 -12.38 -6.59
CA ASN A 272 11.46 -11.39 -6.18
C ASN A 272 12.00 -10.36 -5.17
N PRO A 273 12.80 -10.73 -4.15
CA PRO A 273 13.49 -9.77 -3.30
C PRO A 273 14.35 -8.77 -4.08
N ILE A 274 15.10 -9.22 -5.09
CA ILE A 274 15.91 -8.34 -5.94
C ILE A 274 15.02 -7.40 -6.76
N LEU A 275 13.98 -7.93 -7.42
CA LEU A 275 13.07 -7.14 -8.23
C LEU A 275 12.29 -6.12 -7.40
N GLY A 276 11.80 -6.51 -6.22
CA GLY A 276 11.12 -5.62 -5.28
C GLY A 276 12.04 -4.51 -4.78
N SER A 277 13.29 -4.84 -4.47
CA SER A 277 14.29 -3.85 -4.03
C SER A 277 14.66 -2.88 -5.15
N ALA A 278 14.81 -3.38 -6.39
CA ALA A 278 15.05 -2.54 -7.56
C ALA A 278 13.83 -1.64 -7.84
N THR A 279 12.61 -2.14 -7.64
CA THR A 279 11.37 -1.36 -7.76
C THR A 279 11.36 -0.17 -6.80
N VAL A 280 11.78 -0.34 -5.54
CA VAL A 280 11.86 0.76 -4.57
C VAL A 280 12.81 1.87 -5.07
N VAL A 281 13.93 1.49 -5.69
CA VAL A 281 14.85 2.45 -6.32
C VAL A 281 14.20 3.15 -7.53
N LEU A 282 13.46 2.41 -8.36
CA LEU A 282 12.73 2.99 -9.49
C LEU A 282 11.65 3.97 -9.02
N ILE A 283 10.93 3.68 -7.94
CA ILE A 283 9.96 4.59 -7.32
C ILE A 283 10.63 5.89 -6.86
N TYR A 284 11.83 5.80 -6.27
CA TYR A 284 12.63 6.99 -5.92
C TYR A 284 12.93 7.86 -7.15
N PHE A 285 13.44 7.25 -8.22
CA PHE A 285 13.75 7.98 -9.45
C PHE A 285 12.50 8.53 -10.15
N LEU A 286 11.39 7.81 -10.11
CA LEU A 286 10.12 8.24 -10.68
C LEU A 286 9.60 9.49 -9.97
N GLY A 287 9.58 9.48 -8.63
CA GLY A 287 9.18 10.64 -7.85
C GLY A 287 10.11 11.84 -8.06
N LYS A 288 11.41 11.59 -8.24
CA LYS A 288 12.40 12.61 -8.59
C LYS A 288 12.18 13.21 -9.99
N GLU A 289 11.83 12.38 -10.96
CA GLU A 289 11.64 12.81 -12.35
C GLU A 289 10.36 13.64 -12.53
N ILE A 290 9.25 13.18 -11.95
CA ILE A 290 7.95 13.85 -12.06
C ILE A 290 7.92 15.14 -11.23
N TYR A 291 8.57 15.12 -10.06
CA TYR A 291 8.57 16.23 -9.11
C TYR A 291 9.99 16.71 -8.84
N ASP A 292 10.60 16.25 -7.75
CA ASP A 292 11.86 16.74 -7.23
C ASP A 292 12.55 15.69 -6.34
N GLU A 293 13.82 15.95 -6.01
CA GLU A 293 14.66 15.06 -5.19
C GLU A 293 14.06 14.74 -3.82
N THR A 294 13.41 15.70 -3.16
CA THR A 294 12.77 15.53 -1.85
C THR A 294 11.59 14.58 -1.97
N THR A 295 10.75 14.79 -2.98
CA THR A 295 9.57 13.96 -3.25
C THR A 295 9.99 12.53 -3.61
N GLY A 296 11.00 12.36 -4.46
CA GLY A 296 11.57 11.04 -4.77
C GLY A 296 12.06 10.30 -3.52
N ARG A 297 12.84 10.96 -2.64
CA ARG A 297 13.36 10.32 -1.41
C ARG A 297 12.24 9.87 -0.49
N LEU A 298 11.21 10.70 -0.31
CA LEU A 298 10.03 10.34 0.48
C LEU A 298 9.31 9.13 -0.13
N ALA A 299 9.12 9.11 -1.46
CA ALA A 299 8.51 7.99 -2.15
C ALA A 299 9.30 6.68 -1.94
N GLY A 300 10.63 6.72 -2.09
CA GLY A 300 11.51 5.58 -1.85
C GLY A 300 11.46 5.07 -0.41
N ILE A 301 11.47 5.96 0.59
CA ILE A 301 11.36 5.59 2.01
C ILE A 301 10.00 4.93 2.28
N LEU A 302 8.90 5.53 1.82
CA LEU A 302 7.56 4.97 2.00
C LEU A 302 7.42 3.60 1.33
N ALA A 303 7.97 3.44 0.12
CA ALA A 303 7.97 2.17 -0.60
C ALA A 303 8.79 1.08 0.12
N CYS A 304 9.95 1.44 0.67
CA CYS A 304 10.82 0.53 1.43
C CYS A 304 10.14 -0.08 2.66
N PHE A 305 9.24 0.67 3.32
CA PHE A 305 8.52 0.20 4.50
C PHE A 305 7.11 -0.33 4.18
N CYS A 306 6.69 -0.29 2.91
CA CYS A 306 5.35 -0.71 2.51
C CYS A 306 5.19 -2.22 2.73
N SER A 307 4.37 -2.59 3.72
CA SER A 307 4.15 -4.00 4.10
C SER A 307 3.70 -4.86 2.93
N PHE A 308 2.82 -4.34 2.08
CA PHE A 308 2.34 -5.05 0.90
C PHE A 308 3.47 -5.34 -0.10
N LEU A 309 4.30 -4.34 -0.41
CA LEU A 309 5.45 -4.52 -1.31
C LEU A 309 6.42 -5.55 -0.73
N LEU A 310 6.73 -5.45 0.57
CA LEU A 310 7.66 -6.35 1.25
C LEU A 310 7.16 -7.80 1.23
N VAL A 311 5.90 -8.04 1.59
CA VAL A 311 5.32 -9.39 1.64
C VAL A 311 5.22 -10.00 0.24
N ILE A 312 4.73 -9.24 -0.74
CA ILE A 312 4.60 -9.72 -2.12
C ILE A 312 5.97 -10.02 -2.73
N SER A 313 6.96 -9.17 -2.48
CA SER A 313 8.34 -9.36 -2.97
C SER A 313 9.11 -10.43 -2.21
N SER A 314 8.60 -10.91 -1.06
CA SER A 314 9.19 -12.02 -0.30
C SER A 314 8.77 -13.40 -0.82
N GLY A 315 7.64 -13.47 -1.53
CA GLY A 315 7.11 -14.69 -2.13
C GLY A 315 7.59 -14.94 -3.56
N PHE A 316 6.92 -15.86 -4.27
CA PHE A 316 7.31 -16.33 -5.61
C PHE A 316 6.31 -15.94 -6.72
N MET A 317 5.41 -15.00 -6.44
CA MET A 317 4.38 -14.59 -7.40
C MET A 317 4.89 -13.57 -8.43
N ASN A 318 4.30 -13.58 -9.62
CA ASN A 318 4.60 -12.65 -10.72
C ASN A 318 4.37 -11.16 -10.43
N HIS A 319 3.65 -10.83 -9.35
CA HIS A 319 3.39 -9.44 -8.95
C HIS A 319 4.67 -8.61 -8.81
N ALA A 320 5.78 -9.19 -8.31
CA ALA A 320 7.03 -8.46 -8.17
C ALA A 320 7.63 -8.07 -9.52
N THR A 321 7.63 -8.99 -10.50
CA THR A 321 8.08 -8.69 -11.87
C THR A 321 7.16 -7.69 -12.56
N ALA A 322 5.84 -7.85 -12.43
CA ALA A 322 4.87 -6.92 -13.01
C ALA A 322 5.05 -5.50 -12.47
N LEU A 323 5.24 -5.36 -11.16
CA LEU A 323 5.46 -4.06 -10.52
C LEU A 323 6.80 -3.44 -10.96
N PHE A 324 7.87 -4.24 -11.05
CA PHE A 324 9.16 -3.79 -11.53
C PHE A 324 9.07 -3.24 -12.97
N CYS A 325 8.53 -4.03 -13.90
CA CYS A 325 8.36 -3.65 -15.30
C CYS A 325 7.45 -2.41 -15.43
N GLY A 326 6.28 -2.40 -14.79
CA GLY A 326 5.38 -1.25 -14.82
C GLY A 326 5.98 0.04 -14.24
N THR A 327 6.80 -0.06 -13.20
CA THR A 327 7.50 1.12 -12.64
C THR A 327 8.63 1.58 -13.57
N LEU A 328 9.33 0.64 -14.21
CA LEU A 328 10.36 0.93 -15.22
C LEU A 328 9.73 1.67 -16.40
N PHE A 329 8.62 1.16 -16.95
CA PHE A 329 7.82 1.84 -17.96
C PHE A 329 7.47 3.26 -17.51
N ALA A 330 6.86 3.44 -16.34
CA ALA A 330 6.41 4.74 -15.87
C ALA A 330 7.56 5.76 -15.77
N LEU A 331 8.72 5.34 -15.25
CA LEU A 331 9.90 6.21 -15.13
C LEU A 331 10.42 6.63 -16.50
N PHE A 332 10.63 5.68 -17.39
CA PHE A 332 11.24 5.97 -18.69
C PHE A 332 10.27 6.64 -19.65
N PHE A 333 8.97 6.38 -19.51
CA PHE A 333 7.92 7.13 -20.20
C PHE A 333 7.90 8.60 -19.77
N ALA A 334 7.94 8.88 -18.46
CA ALA A 334 8.03 10.25 -17.94
C ALA A 334 9.30 10.96 -18.45
N ARG A 335 10.44 10.27 -18.44
CA ARG A 335 11.70 10.78 -18.99
C ARG A 335 11.63 11.03 -20.49
N ALA A 336 11.05 10.11 -21.26
CA ALA A 336 10.96 10.23 -22.72
C ALA A 336 10.12 11.45 -23.13
N ILE A 337 9.02 11.72 -22.42
CA ILE A 337 8.20 12.92 -22.67
C ILE A 337 9.02 14.20 -22.49
N ARG A 338 9.91 14.24 -21.48
CA ARG A 338 10.72 15.42 -21.15
C ARG A 338 11.97 15.55 -22.02
N SER A 339 12.70 14.46 -22.22
CA SER A 339 14.04 14.44 -22.83
C SER A 339 14.01 14.20 -24.34
N GLN A 340 12.91 13.63 -24.85
CA GLN A 340 12.75 13.13 -26.23
C GLN A 340 13.87 12.21 -26.73
N LYS A 341 14.56 11.52 -25.81
CA LYS A 341 15.62 10.58 -26.17
C LYS A 341 15.02 9.23 -26.60
N CYS A 342 15.44 8.74 -27.76
CA CYS A 342 15.02 7.43 -28.28
C CYS A 342 15.30 6.28 -27.29
N LEU A 343 16.43 6.33 -26.58
CA LEU A 343 16.77 5.32 -25.57
C LEU A 343 15.76 5.27 -24.41
N ASP A 344 15.24 6.42 -23.97
CA ASP A 344 14.23 6.45 -22.91
C ASP A 344 12.91 5.82 -23.42
N SER A 345 12.52 6.07 -24.67
CA SER A 345 11.36 5.42 -25.30
C SER A 345 11.53 3.91 -25.47
N LEU A 346 12.74 3.45 -25.80
CA LEU A 346 13.04 2.02 -25.97
C LEU A 346 12.98 1.29 -24.63
N ILE A 347 13.58 1.85 -23.58
CA ILE A 347 13.49 1.27 -22.23
C ILE A 347 12.05 1.29 -21.73
N ALA A 348 11.29 2.34 -22.02
CA ALA A 348 9.87 2.37 -21.72
C ALA A 348 9.14 1.22 -22.41
N GLY A 349 9.41 0.91 -23.69
CA GLY A 349 8.76 -0.21 -24.38
C GLY A 349 9.14 -1.61 -23.88
N ILE A 350 10.27 -1.75 -23.17
CA ILE A 350 10.70 -3.01 -22.54
C ILE A 350 10.04 -3.21 -21.17
N GLY A 351 9.85 -2.12 -20.42
CA GLY A 351 9.09 -2.12 -19.16
C GLY A 351 7.60 -2.28 -19.41
#